data_AF-A0AAW3YY79-F1
#
_entry.id   AF-A0AAW3YY79-F1
#
_cell.length_a   1.000
_cell.length_b   1.000
_cell.length_c   1.000
_cell.angle_alpha   90.00
_cell.angle_beta   90.00
_cell.angle_gamma   90.00
#
_symmetry.space_group_name_H-M   'P 1'
#
loop_
_entity.id
_entity.type
_entity.pdbx_description
1 polymer ?
#
loop_
_entity_poly.entity_id
_entity_poly.type
_entity_poly.pdbx_seq_one_letter_code
_entity_poly.pdbx_strand_id
1 'polypeptide(L)'
;MVIEYVVVGGNNFDALTEHYVLKNGKLNAASPQNLAEICAKDYYDNHDGWGAYWPIDIMILAGGESLGVYRVTQEYNPTFAVSYQQS
;
A
#
# COMPACT_ATOMS: atom_id res chain seq x y z
N MET A 1 5.50 -5.38 -11.99
CA MET A 1 6.40 -5.17 -10.83
C MET A 1 5.60 -5.56 -9.61
N VAL A 2 6.12 -6.44 -8.76
CA VAL A 2 5.45 -6.83 -7.52
C VAL A 2 6.11 -6.07 -6.39
N ILE A 3 5.32 -5.40 -5.56
CA ILE A 3 5.78 -4.69 -4.38
C ILE A 3 5.57 -5.60 -3.18
N GLU A 4 6.64 -5.88 -2.46
CA GLU A 4 6.61 -6.81 -1.34
C GLU A 4 6.46 -6.04 -0.03
N TYR A 5 5.35 -6.31 0.67
CA TYR A 5 4.99 -5.66 1.93
C TYR A 5 4.99 -6.66 3.07
N VAL A 6 5.82 -6.38 4.07
CA VAL A 6 5.84 -7.09 5.34
C VAL A 6 4.93 -6.33 6.30
N VAL A 7 3.90 -7.01 6.77
CA VAL A 7 3.01 -6.46 7.79
C VAL A 7 3.38 -7.03 9.15
N VAL A 8 3.85 -6.15 10.03
CA VAL A 8 4.32 -6.51 11.37
C VAL A 8 3.29 -6.15 12.44
N GLY A 9 3.01 -7.12 13.32
CA GLY A 9 2.27 -6.90 14.55
C GLY A 9 3.19 -6.25 15.58
N GLY A 10 2.63 -5.53 16.55
CA GLY A 10 3.37 -4.59 17.40
C GLY A 10 4.60 -5.08 18.19
N ASN A 11 5.00 -6.36 18.07
CA ASN A 11 6.04 -6.97 18.90
C ASN A 11 7.14 -7.76 18.14
N ASN A 12 7.20 -7.79 16.80
CA ASN A 12 8.33 -8.42 16.08
C ASN A 12 9.00 -7.41 15.14
N PHE A 13 10.19 -6.94 15.53
CA PHE A 13 10.89 -5.82 14.88
C PHE A 13 12.20 -6.19 14.19
N ASP A 14 12.62 -7.45 14.22
CA ASP A 14 13.97 -7.78 13.78
C ASP A 14 13.99 -8.29 12.34
N ALA A 15 14.66 -7.50 11.49
CA ALA A 15 15.42 -7.91 10.31
C ALA A 15 14.71 -8.11 8.96
N LEU A 16 13.87 -7.16 8.51
CA LEU A 16 13.44 -7.12 7.10
C LEU A 16 13.67 -5.74 6.47
N THR A 17 14.94 -5.32 6.40
CA THR A 17 15.37 -4.04 5.79
C THR A 17 15.20 -3.96 4.27
N GLU A 18 14.91 -5.08 3.61
CA GLU A 18 14.80 -5.15 2.14
C GLU A 18 13.35 -4.98 1.64
N HIS A 19 12.36 -5.00 2.52
CA HIS A 19 10.94 -4.96 2.17
C HIS A 19 10.26 -3.69 2.68
N TYR A 20 9.15 -3.30 2.06
CA TYR A 20 8.29 -2.26 2.62
C TYR A 20 7.63 -2.80 3.90
N VAL A 21 7.61 -2.00 4.97
CA VAL A 21 7.13 -2.45 6.28
C VAL A 21 5.91 -1.65 6.71
N LEU A 22 4.75 -2.31 6.77
CA LEU A 22 3.55 -1.73 7.34
C LEU A 22 3.43 -2.11 8.82
N LYS A 23 3.51 -1.11 9.70
CA LYS A 23 3.25 -1.28 11.14
C LYS A 23 1.75 -1.24 11.40
N ASN A 24 1.13 -2.41 11.54
CA ASN A 24 -0.32 -2.50 11.80
C ASN A 24 -0.60 -3.22 13.12
N GLY A 25 -0.94 -2.45 14.16
CA GLY A 25 -1.31 -2.99 15.48
C GLY A 25 -2.62 -3.80 15.50
N LYS A 26 -3.35 -3.86 14.38
CA LYS A 26 -4.62 -4.59 14.22
C LYS A 26 -4.56 -5.67 13.13
N LEU A 27 -3.38 -6.24 12.88
CA LEU A 27 -3.20 -7.35 11.94
C LEU A 27 -4.28 -8.43 12.03
N ASN A 28 -4.68 -8.76 13.25
CA ASN A 28 -5.56 -9.88 13.59
C ASN A 28 -7.03 -9.65 13.17
N ALA A 29 -7.40 -8.42 12.81
CA ALA A 29 -8.77 -8.02 12.50
C ALA A 29 -8.97 -7.62 11.03
N ALA A 30 -7.90 -7.53 10.23
CA ALA A 30 -7.97 -7.14 8.83
C ALA A 30 -7.89 -8.37 7.91
N SER A 31 -8.73 -8.43 6.88
CA SER A 31 -8.58 -9.42 5.80
C SER A 31 -7.32 -9.11 4.97
N PRO A 32 -6.75 -10.11 4.27
CA PRO A 32 -5.63 -9.87 3.35
C PRO A 32 -5.90 -8.79 2.29
N GLN A 33 -7.15 -8.70 1.81
CA GLN A 33 -7.58 -7.65 0.88
C GLN A 33 -7.49 -6.26 1.53
N ASN A 34 -8.00 -6.10 2.76
CA ASN A 34 -7.90 -4.84 3.48
C ASN A 34 -6.43 -4.48 3.77
N LEU A 35 -5.58 -5.48 4.02
CA LEU A 35 -4.13 -5.25 4.19
C LEU A 35 -3.49 -4.76 2.89
N ALA A 36 -3.86 -5.31 1.73
CA ALA A 36 -3.38 -4.84 0.44
C ALA A 36 -3.78 -3.38 0.15
N GLU A 37 -5.00 -2.97 0.52
CA GLU A 37 -5.43 -1.57 0.40
C GLU A 37 -4.62 -0.63 1.32
N ILE A 38 -4.35 -1.05 2.55
CA ILE A 38 -3.55 -0.25 3.49
C ILE A 38 -2.09 -0.16 3.03
N CYS A 39 -1.51 -1.26 2.54
CA CYS A 39 -0.18 -1.28 1.94
C CYS A 39 -0.09 -0.39 0.69
N ALA A 40 -1.10 -0.42 -0.17
CA ALA A 40 -1.19 0.45 -1.33
C ALA A 40 -1.22 1.94 -0.94
N LYS A 41 -1.99 2.28 0.09
CA LYS A 41 -2.05 3.63 0.64
C LYS A 41 -0.72 4.07 1.24
N ASP A 42 -0.08 3.21 2.03
CA ASP A 42 1.23 3.47 2.60
C ASP A 42 2.29 3.67 1.51
N TYR A 43 2.28 2.83 0.46
CA TYR A 43 3.15 2.99 -0.70
C TYR A 43 2.94 4.32 -1.42
N TYR A 44 1.69 4.74 -1.57
CA TYR A 44 1.34 6.01 -2.18
C TYR A 44 1.77 7.22 -1.35
N ASP A 45 1.53 7.20 -0.03
CA ASP A 45 1.73 8.34 0.85
C ASP A 45 3.19 8.50 1.32
N ASN A 46 3.91 7.39 1.54
CA ASN A 46 5.21 7.38 2.23
C ASN A 46 6.38 6.93 1.36
N HIS A 47 6.11 6.48 0.13
CA HIS A 47 7.11 5.95 -0.78
C HIS A 47 6.91 6.55 -2.18
N ASP A 48 7.32 5.83 -3.22
CA ASP A 48 7.28 6.31 -4.60
C ASP A 48 5.91 6.11 -5.29
N GLY A 49 4.89 5.68 -4.53
CA GLY A 49 3.59 5.31 -5.10
C GLY A 49 2.81 6.47 -5.70
N TRP A 50 3.10 7.72 -5.30
CA TRP A 50 2.51 8.90 -5.94
C TRP A 50 2.81 9.00 -7.44
N GLY A 51 4.03 8.63 -7.85
CA GLY A 51 4.47 8.65 -9.25
C GLY A 51 4.38 7.31 -9.96
N ALA A 52 3.82 6.27 -9.31
CA ALA A 52 3.78 4.93 -9.86
C ALA A 52 2.69 4.75 -10.92
N TYR A 53 2.88 3.77 -11.80
CA TYR A 53 1.89 3.36 -12.78
C TYR A 53 0.93 2.34 -12.15
N TRP A 54 -0.26 2.82 -11.76
CA TRP A 54 -1.33 1.97 -11.25
C TRP A 54 -2.11 1.28 -12.40
N PRO A 55 -2.60 0.04 -12.22
CA PRO A 55 -2.56 -0.76 -11.00
C PRO A 55 -1.20 -1.40 -10.72
N ILE A 56 -0.93 -1.66 -9.44
CA ILE A 56 0.26 -2.36 -8.97
C ILE A 56 -0.13 -3.69 -8.31
N ASP A 57 0.79 -4.65 -8.32
CA ASP A 57 0.64 -5.92 -7.61
C ASP A 57 1.36 -5.82 -6.26
N ILE A 58 0.65 -6.10 -5.16
CA ILE A 58 1.20 -6.06 -3.80
C ILE A 58 1.19 -7.47 -3.23
N MET A 59 2.36 -7.97 -2.82
CA MET A 59 2.48 -9.20 -2.05
C MET A 59 2.43 -8.89 -0.56
N ILE A 60 1.53 -9.57 0.16
CA ILE A 60 1.39 -9.43 1.61
C ILE A 60 2.12 -10.56 2.31
N LEU A 61 3.08 -10.20 3.17
CA LEU A 61 3.83 -11.10 4.03
C LEU A 61 3.44 -10.82 5.49
N ALA A 62 3.00 -11.83 6.23
CA ALA A 62 2.64 -11.70 7.65
C ALA A 62 3.15 -12.91 8.44
N GLY A 63 3.81 -12.67 9.57
CA GLY A 63 4.34 -13.76 10.41
C GLY A 63 5.36 -14.66 9.71
N GLY A 64 6.02 -14.19 8.64
CA GLY A 64 6.94 -14.97 7.82
C GLY A 64 6.27 -15.79 6.70
N GLU A 65 4.94 -15.73 6.56
CA GLU A 65 4.18 -16.43 5.52
C GLU A 65 3.61 -15.45 4.49
N SER A 66 3.51 -15.90 3.24
CA SER A 66 2.82 -15.15 2.18
C SER A 66 1.32 -15.35 2.27
N LEU A 67 0.57 -14.26 2.42
CA LEU A 67 -0.89 -14.22 2.39
C LEU A 67 -1.45 -14.05 0.96
N GLY A 68 -0.57 -13.89 -0.03
CA GLY A 68 -0.93 -13.79 -1.45
C GLY A 68 -0.54 -12.46 -2.11
N VAL A 69 -0.77 -12.39 -3.42
CA VAL A 69 -0.54 -11.22 -4.27
C VAL A 69 -1.88 -10.63 -4.68
N TYR A 70 -2.02 -9.32 -4.50
CA TYR A 70 -3.26 -8.57 -4.73
C TYR A 70 -3.00 -7.44 -5.72
N ARG A 71 -3.77 -7.40 -6.80
CA ARG A 71 -3.72 -6.30 -7.77
C ARG A 71 -4.57 -5.15 -7.25
N VAL A 72 -3.94 -4.03 -6.92
CA VAL A 72 -4.60 -2.84 -6.38
C VAL A 72 -4.65 -1.75 -7.44
N THR A 73 -5.85 -1.26 -7.71
CA THR A 73 -6.10 -0.11 -8.59
C THR A 73 -6.15 1.17 -7.78
N GLN A 74 -5.56 2.25 -8.30
CA GLN A 74 -5.80 3.58 -7.77
C GLN A 74 -7.04 4.16 -8.44
N GLU A 75 -8.10 4.33 -7.66
CA GLU A 75 -9.26 5.09 -8.10
C GLU A 75 -9.01 6.58 -7.85
N TYR A 76 -8.84 7.35 -8.93
CA TYR A 76 -8.77 8.80 -8.86
C TYR A 76 -9.95 9.39 -9.63
N ASN A 77 -10.71 10.27 -8.99
CA ASN A 77 -11.82 10.98 -9.62
C ASN A 77 -11.54 12.49 -9.57
N PRO A 78 -10.77 13.05 -10.53
CA PRO A 78 -10.49 14.46 -10.53
C PRO A 78 -11.71 15.27 -10.92
N THR A 79 -11.94 16.36 -10.20
CA THR A 79 -12.91 17.38 -10.56
C THR A 79 -12.17 18.66 -10.91
N PHE A 80 -12.39 19.16 -12.12
CA PHE A 80 -11.74 20.37 -12.62
C PHE A 80 -12.78 21.48 -12.80
N ALA A 81 -12.43 22.70 -12.43
CA ALA A 81 -13.27 23.88 -12.58
C ALA A 81 -12.51 24.97 -13.35
N VAL A 82 -13.25 25.79 -14.10
CA VAL A 82 -12.71 26.86 -14.95
C VAL A 82 -13.22 28.22 -14.49
N SER A 83 -12.37 29.25 -14.57
CA SER A 83 -12.76 30.65 -14.45
C SER A 83 -12.26 31.46 -15.65
N TYR A 84 -13.01 32.49 -16.02
CA TYR A 84 -12.64 33.41 -17.09
C TYR A 84 -11.56 34.38 -16.62
N GLN A 85 -10.46 34.47 -17.36
CA GLN A 85 -9.37 35.41 -17.09
C GLN A 85 -9.48 36.56 -18.09
N GLN A 86 -9.82 37.75 -17.60
CA GLN A 86 -9.90 38.97 -18.42
C GLN A 86 -8.50 39.58 -18.53
N SER A 87 -8.05 39.80 -19.77
CA SER A 87 -6.75 40.41 -20.11
C SER A 87 -6.67 41.88 -19.75
#